data_AF-A0A9P7FF29-F1
#
_entry.id   AF-A0A9P7FF29-F1
#
_cell.length_a   1.000
_cell.length_b   1.000
_cell.length_c   1.000
_cell.angle_alpha   90.00
_cell.angle_beta   90.00
_cell.angle_gamma   90.00
#
_symmetry.space_group_name_H-M   'P 1'
#
loop_
_entity.id
_entity.type
_entity.pdbx_description
1 polymer ?
#
loop_
_entity_poly.entity_id
_entity_poly.type
_entity_poly.pdbx_seq_one_letter_code
_entity_poly.pdbx_strand_id
1 'polypeptide(L)'
;MLGIGGFKMAHYGFLTLLSAPETPLGSCPRQKVAIKRPFYKKYPPGSSTNLINFLIGRYTIGDKLPKLFREANVLYWARSLLTFAYEYIDHCVANSSDTPPFHIPRLHFVKAGLALSHNHTQPGHKSKSLTMPRAGYLVKELITDDFIKYIHNMDCNPMLDPYEVGYEIAKFLACTQHIQFAKTGGLAFISDYQGGLEILSDPQVLTHPYVILKKNITHNSTGDYSLVNKGKDDIFGDGNIKCAVSTFEKEHNCNKFCKWSGFKLKIYEAEMETD
;
A
#
# COMPACT_ATOMS: atom_id res chain seq x y z
N MET A 1 2.25 -13.10 -18.62
CA MET A 1 1.48 -12.67 -17.42
C MET A 1 2.45 -12.67 -16.25
N LEU A 2 2.45 -11.64 -15.39
CA LEU A 2 3.39 -11.57 -14.24
C LEU A 2 2.86 -12.34 -13.03
N GLY A 3 1.53 -12.36 -12.84
CA GLY A 3 0.92 -13.12 -11.75
C GLY A 3 -0.55 -12.77 -11.55
N ILE A 4 -1.23 -13.60 -10.74
CA ILE A 4 -2.62 -13.43 -10.32
C ILE A 4 -2.62 -13.38 -8.80
N GLY A 5 -2.95 -12.22 -8.24
CA GLY A 5 -3.15 -12.07 -6.79
C GLY A 5 -4.62 -12.33 -6.39
N GLY A 6 -4.96 -12.03 -5.14
CA GLY A 6 -6.32 -12.23 -4.62
C GLY A 6 -7.42 -11.45 -5.38
N PHE A 7 -7.10 -10.22 -5.80
CA PHE A 7 -8.07 -9.27 -6.36
C PHE A 7 -7.62 -8.62 -7.68
N LYS A 8 -6.35 -8.78 -8.07
CA LYS A 8 -5.72 -8.08 -9.19
C LYS A 8 -4.86 -9.06 -9.98
N MET A 9 -4.82 -8.86 -11.29
CA MET A 9 -3.83 -9.52 -12.15
C MET A 9 -2.77 -8.52 -12.59
N ALA A 10 -1.54 -9.01 -12.71
CA ALA A 10 -0.39 -8.25 -13.17
C ALA A 10 0.07 -8.77 -14.54
N HIS A 11 0.29 -7.85 -15.47
CA HIS A 11 0.80 -8.12 -16.80
C HIS A 11 2.05 -7.30 -17.03
N TYR A 12 2.97 -7.85 -17.79
CA TYR A 12 4.10 -7.10 -18.30
C TYR A 12 3.63 -6.19 -19.42
N GLY A 13 4.20 -4.99 -19.52
CA GLY A 13 3.90 -4.04 -20.58
C GLY A 13 5.04 -3.07 -20.83
N PHE A 14 4.80 -2.16 -21.77
CA PHE A 14 5.73 -1.08 -22.11
C PHE A 14 4.98 0.25 -22.05
N LEU A 15 5.61 1.25 -21.45
CA LEU A 15 5.12 2.62 -21.40
C LEU A 15 5.94 3.48 -22.38
N THR A 16 5.24 4.25 -23.20
CA THR A 16 5.84 5.29 -24.04
C THR A 16 4.98 6.54 -23.88
N LEU A 17 5.59 7.62 -23.40
CA LEU A 17 4.94 8.92 -23.27
C LEU A 17 5.34 9.79 -24.45
N LEU A 18 4.41 10.59 -24.98
CA LEU A 18 4.66 11.50 -26.10
C LEU A 18 5.64 12.61 -25.72
N SER A 19 5.58 13.06 -24.45
CA SER A 19 6.56 13.94 -23.84
C SER A 19 7.09 13.24 -22.60
N ALA A 20 8.37 12.87 -22.62
CA ALA A 20 9.01 12.21 -21.50
C ALA A 20 9.11 13.19 -20.32
N PRO A 21 8.54 12.87 -19.15
CA PRO A 21 8.72 13.67 -17.96
C PRO A 21 10.16 13.51 -17.43
N GLU A 22 10.62 14.51 -16.68
CA GLU A 22 11.91 14.45 -15.97
C GLU A 22 11.90 13.41 -14.82
N THR A 23 10.72 12.91 -14.45
CA THR A 23 10.56 11.92 -13.38
C THR A 23 10.39 10.51 -13.96
N PRO A 24 10.84 9.44 -13.27
CA PRO A 24 11.35 8.28 -14.01
C PRO A 24 10.32 7.26 -14.46
N LEU A 25 9.02 7.43 -14.20
CA LEU A 25 8.01 6.58 -14.85
C LEU A 25 7.61 7.21 -16.18
N GLY A 26 8.07 6.60 -17.26
CA GLY A 26 7.91 7.06 -18.64
C GLY A 26 9.00 8.03 -19.11
N SER A 27 10.10 8.18 -18.36
CA SER A 27 11.25 9.00 -18.77
C SER A 27 12.03 8.39 -19.94
N CYS A 28 11.95 7.06 -20.09
CA CYS A 28 12.55 6.33 -21.20
C CYS A 28 11.47 5.83 -22.18
N PRO A 29 11.68 5.91 -23.50
CA PRO A 29 10.79 5.29 -24.46
C PRO A 29 10.73 3.78 -24.25
N ARG A 30 9.55 3.19 -24.40
CA ARG A 30 9.30 1.75 -24.18
C ARG A 30 9.81 1.24 -22.82
N GLN A 31 9.67 2.05 -21.77
CA GLN A 31 10.02 1.62 -20.42
C GLN A 31 9.18 0.41 -20.01
N LYS A 32 9.84 -0.61 -19.48
CA LYS A 32 9.18 -1.82 -18.98
C LYS A 32 8.35 -1.47 -17.74
N VAL A 33 7.10 -1.91 -17.71
CA VAL A 33 6.16 -1.62 -16.63
C VAL A 33 5.33 -2.84 -16.25
N ALA A 34 4.85 -2.85 -15.01
CA ALA A 34 3.81 -3.77 -14.57
C ALA A 34 2.44 -3.09 -14.71
N ILE A 35 1.54 -3.72 -15.46
CA ILE A 35 0.17 -3.26 -15.68
C ILE A 35 -0.77 -4.11 -14.83
N LYS A 36 -1.45 -3.48 -13.87
CA LYS A 36 -2.41 -4.14 -12.98
C LYS A 36 -3.84 -3.81 -13.32
N ARG A 37 -4.70 -4.82 -13.21
CA ARG A 37 -6.14 -4.71 -13.44
C ARG A 37 -6.91 -5.52 -12.39
N PRO A 38 -7.91 -4.92 -11.71
CA PRO A 38 -8.75 -5.64 -10.77
C PRO A 38 -9.66 -6.64 -11.49
N PHE A 39 -10.02 -7.70 -10.78
CA PHE A 39 -10.95 -8.72 -11.22
C PHE A 39 -11.79 -9.22 -10.03
N TYR A 40 -12.87 -9.94 -10.31
CA TYR A 40 -13.61 -10.68 -9.29
C TYR A 40 -13.64 -12.16 -9.64
N LYS A 41 -13.71 -13.01 -8.62
CA LYS A 41 -13.84 -14.45 -8.78
C LYS A 41 -15.31 -14.78 -9.03
N LYS A 42 -15.60 -15.52 -10.10
CA LYS A 42 -16.93 -16.05 -10.42
C LYS A 42 -16.91 -17.55 -10.21
N TYR A 43 -17.73 -18.04 -9.27
CA TYR A 43 -17.84 -19.46 -8.97
C TYR A 43 -18.99 -20.09 -9.75
N PRO A 44 -18.84 -21.33 -10.26
CA PRO A 44 -19.95 -22.07 -10.84
C PRO A 44 -21.11 -22.27 -9.84
N PRO A 45 -22.36 -22.36 -10.30
CA PRO A 45 -23.47 -22.76 -9.43
C PRO A 45 -23.20 -24.12 -8.80
N GLY A 46 -23.38 -24.25 -7.48
CA GLY A 46 -23.22 -25.51 -6.76
C GLY A 46 -21.80 -25.88 -6.32
N SER A 47 -20.77 -25.09 -6.64
CA SER A 47 -19.43 -25.28 -6.06
C SER A 47 -19.35 -24.61 -4.69
N SER A 48 -18.86 -25.34 -3.67
CA SER A 48 -18.42 -24.71 -2.42
C SER A 48 -17.26 -23.74 -2.73
N THR A 49 -17.07 -22.73 -1.89
CA THR A 49 -16.01 -21.71 -1.99
C THR A 49 -14.57 -22.27 -1.87
N ASN A 50 -14.38 -23.59 -2.02
CA ASN A 50 -13.09 -24.28 -1.98
C ASN A 50 -12.28 -24.00 -3.26
N LEU A 51 -11.56 -22.88 -3.18
CA LEU A 51 -10.35 -22.35 -3.82
C LEU A 51 -9.86 -22.72 -5.24
N ILE A 52 -10.24 -23.83 -5.89
CA ILE A 52 -9.50 -24.28 -7.09
C ILE A 52 -10.18 -23.90 -8.41
N ASN A 53 -11.51 -23.80 -8.46
CA ASN A 53 -12.24 -23.58 -9.72
C ASN A 53 -13.06 -22.28 -9.71
N PHE A 54 -12.40 -21.13 -9.88
CA PHE A 54 -13.08 -19.86 -10.17
C PHE A 54 -12.75 -19.36 -11.58
N LEU A 55 -13.73 -18.72 -12.21
CA LEU A 55 -13.54 -17.96 -13.43
C LEU A 55 -13.21 -16.51 -13.10
N ILE A 56 -12.41 -15.87 -13.95
CA ILE A 56 -12.04 -14.47 -13.79
C ILE A 56 -13.10 -13.58 -14.44
N GLY A 57 -13.87 -12.89 -13.61
CA GLY A 57 -14.82 -11.87 -14.02
C GLY A 57 -14.17 -10.50 -14.22
N ARG A 58 -14.79 -9.65 -15.05
CA ARG A 58 -14.31 -8.29 -15.34
C ARG A 58 -15.31 -7.26 -14.86
N TYR A 59 -14.83 -6.34 -14.02
CA TYR A 59 -15.61 -5.18 -13.62
C TYR A 59 -15.94 -4.27 -14.82
N THR A 60 -17.12 -3.66 -14.77
CA THR A 60 -17.49 -2.53 -15.63
C THR A 60 -16.51 -1.38 -15.39
N ILE A 61 -16.49 -0.37 -16.27
CA ILE A 61 -15.63 0.81 -16.03
C ILE A 61 -16.04 1.54 -14.74
N GLY A 62 -17.34 1.67 -14.48
CA GLY A 62 -17.90 2.34 -13.32
C GLY A 62 -17.43 1.72 -12.00
N ASP A 63 -17.41 0.38 -11.92
CA ASP A 63 -16.97 -0.31 -10.69
C ASP A 63 -15.45 -0.41 -10.57
N LYS A 64 -14.76 -0.45 -11.71
CA LYS A 64 -13.30 -0.62 -11.78
C LYS A 64 -12.55 0.65 -11.39
N LEU A 65 -13.01 1.82 -11.83
CA LEU A 65 -12.30 3.07 -11.60
C LEU A 65 -12.15 3.39 -10.10
N PRO A 66 -13.19 3.33 -9.26
CA PRO A 66 -13.06 3.56 -7.82
C PRO A 66 -12.03 2.64 -7.17
N LYS A 67 -11.97 1.36 -7.58
CA LYS A 67 -10.96 0.41 -7.09
C LYS A 67 -9.55 0.81 -7.49
N LEU A 68 -9.34 1.21 -8.75
CA LEU A 68 -8.03 1.68 -9.22
C LEU A 68 -7.60 2.98 -8.53
N PHE A 69 -8.52 3.93 -8.32
CA PHE A 69 -8.24 5.16 -7.59
C PHE A 69 -7.88 4.89 -6.13
N ARG A 70 -8.62 4.00 -5.45
CA ARG A 70 -8.30 3.58 -4.08
C ARG A 70 -6.89 2.99 -4.00
N GLU A 71 -6.55 2.09 -4.90
CA GLU A 71 -5.22 1.47 -4.98
C GLU A 71 -4.10 2.47 -5.25
N ALA A 72 -4.32 3.42 -6.17
CA ALA A 72 -3.37 4.48 -6.44
C ALA A 72 -3.17 5.39 -5.22
N ASN A 73 -4.25 5.71 -4.50
CA ASN A 73 -4.20 6.51 -3.28
C ASN A 73 -3.45 5.78 -2.15
N VAL A 74 -3.72 4.49 -1.92
CA VAL A 74 -2.99 3.69 -0.93
C VAL A 74 -1.49 3.72 -1.20
N LEU A 75 -1.08 3.50 -2.45
CA LEU A 75 0.32 3.55 -2.84
C LEU A 75 0.93 4.94 -2.68
N TYR A 76 0.20 6.00 -3.05
CA TYR A 76 0.64 7.39 -2.88
C TYR A 76 0.96 7.69 -1.41
N TRP A 77 0.06 7.33 -0.51
CA TRP A 77 0.22 7.61 0.91
C TRP A 77 1.25 6.70 1.59
N ALA A 78 1.35 5.43 1.18
CA ALA A 78 2.42 4.56 1.65
C ALA A 78 3.81 5.10 1.24
N ARG A 79 3.94 5.64 0.02
CA ARG A 79 5.17 6.32 -0.40
C ARG A 79 5.48 7.51 0.51
N SER A 80 4.49 8.37 0.79
CA SER A 80 4.69 9.52 1.68
C SER A 80 5.04 9.11 3.12
N LEU A 81 4.39 8.08 3.68
CA LEU A 81 4.66 7.57 5.03
C LEU A 81 6.05 6.93 5.15
N LEU A 82 6.53 6.28 4.09
CA LEU A 82 7.88 5.72 4.07
C LEU A 82 8.94 6.82 3.92
N THR A 83 8.71 7.80 3.05
CA THR A 83 9.58 8.99 2.96
C THR A 83 9.68 9.71 4.29
N PHE A 84 8.53 9.94 4.95
CA PHE A 84 8.47 10.53 6.28
C PHE A 84 9.30 9.75 7.31
N ALA A 85 9.21 8.41 7.30
CA ALA A 85 10.00 7.58 8.20
C ALA A 85 11.51 7.71 7.94
N TYR A 86 11.94 7.79 6.69
CA TYR A 86 13.34 8.05 6.36
C TYR A 86 13.81 9.43 6.79
N GLU A 87 13.03 10.48 6.56
CA GLU A 87 13.36 11.85 7.00
C GLU A 87 13.53 11.89 8.53
N TYR A 88 12.66 11.19 9.26
CA TYR A 88 12.81 11.02 10.70
C TYR A 88 14.11 10.31 11.08
N ILE A 89 14.41 9.18 10.43
CA ILE A 89 15.64 8.41 10.65
C ILE A 89 16.87 9.29 10.39
N ASP A 90 16.91 9.98 9.26
CA ASP A 90 18.04 10.83 8.85
C ASP A 90 18.26 11.97 9.83
N HIS A 91 17.17 12.60 10.29
CA HIS A 91 17.24 13.61 11.35
C HIS A 91 17.78 13.03 12.67
N CYS A 92 17.32 11.85 13.09
CA CYS A 92 17.82 11.20 14.30
C CYS A 92 19.31 10.85 14.20
N VAL A 93 19.75 10.31 13.06
CA VAL A 93 21.16 9.98 12.81
C VAL A 93 22.04 11.23 12.82
N ALA A 94 21.61 12.30 12.15
CA ALA A 94 22.38 13.55 12.08
C ALA A 94 22.52 14.25 13.46
N ASN A 95 21.60 14.01 14.39
CA ASN A 95 21.57 14.66 15.70
C ASN A 95 21.97 13.73 16.86
N SER A 96 22.41 12.51 16.58
CA SER A 96 22.88 11.55 17.59
C SER A 96 24.37 11.73 17.83
N SER A 97 24.81 11.58 19.09
CA SER A 97 26.24 11.44 19.41
C SER A 97 26.79 10.08 18.98
N ASP A 98 25.93 9.06 18.96
CA ASP A 98 26.30 7.69 18.64
C ASP A 98 25.88 7.36 17.20
N THR A 99 26.70 6.63 16.46
CA THR A 99 26.33 6.11 15.15
C THR A 99 25.49 4.84 15.28
N PRO A 100 24.47 4.61 14.42
CA PRO A 100 23.76 3.34 14.39
C PRO A 100 24.73 2.16 14.18
N PRO A 101 24.66 1.09 15.00
CA PRO A 101 25.55 -0.07 14.89
C PRO A 101 25.12 -1.03 13.76
N PHE A 102 24.36 -0.54 12.78
CA PHE A 102 23.79 -1.32 11.69
C PHE A 102 23.69 -0.48 10.42
N HIS A 103 23.67 -1.16 9.28
CA HIS A 103 23.29 -0.56 8.02
C HIS A 103 21.78 -0.26 8.00
N ILE A 104 21.40 0.90 7.50
CA ILE A 104 20.00 1.31 7.31
C ILE A 104 19.61 1.05 5.85
N PRO A 105 18.77 0.03 5.56
CA PRO A 105 18.28 -0.22 4.21
C PRO A 105 17.58 1.00 3.61
N ARG A 106 17.70 1.20 2.30
CA ARG A 106 17.06 2.30 1.55
C ARG A 106 16.20 1.75 0.42
N LEU A 107 14.96 1.46 0.78
CA LEU A 107 13.90 1.02 -0.13
C LEU A 107 12.95 2.15 -0.49
N HIS A 108 12.24 2.03 -1.61
CA HIS A 108 11.14 2.94 -1.96
C HIS A 108 9.97 2.19 -2.59
N PHE A 109 8.76 2.75 -2.48
CA PHE A 109 7.62 2.22 -3.23
C PHE A 109 7.71 2.56 -4.72
N VAL A 110 7.34 1.60 -5.57
CA VAL A 110 7.21 1.76 -7.02
C VAL A 110 6.48 3.06 -7.35
N LYS A 111 6.96 3.77 -8.37
CA LYS A 111 6.19 4.84 -9.00
C LYS A 111 5.06 4.21 -9.80
N ALA A 112 3.91 4.86 -9.76
CA ALA A 112 2.74 4.38 -10.43
C ALA A 112 1.87 5.52 -10.96
N GLY A 113 1.09 5.20 -11.98
CA GLY A 113 0.08 6.09 -12.54
C GLY A 113 -1.16 5.32 -12.97
N LEU A 114 -2.27 6.05 -13.06
CA LEU A 114 -3.49 5.52 -13.65
C LEU A 114 -3.48 5.76 -15.16
N ALA A 115 -3.64 4.69 -15.93
CA ALA A 115 -3.78 4.77 -17.38
C ALA A 115 -5.24 4.50 -17.77
N LEU A 116 -5.84 5.46 -18.48
CA LEU A 116 -7.21 5.38 -18.99
C LEU A 116 -7.16 5.31 -20.51
N SER A 117 -7.72 4.24 -21.09
CA SER A 117 -7.81 4.10 -22.54
C SER A 117 -9.13 4.69 -23.03
N HIS A 118 -9.06 5.61 -23.99
CA HIS A 118 -10.22 6.19 -24.65
C HIS A 118 -10.34 5.68 -26.09
N ASN A 119 -11.54 5.73 -26.67
CA ASN A 119 -11.69 5.52 -28.11
C ASN A 119 -11.02 6.68 -28.84
N HIS A 120 -10.38 6.40 -29.97
CA HIS A 120 -9.87 7.44 -30.86
C HIS A 120 -11.07 8.19 -31.44
N THR A 121 -11.28 9.45 -31.05
CA THR A 121 -12.17 10.34 -31.80
C THR A 121 -11.50 10.67 -33.12
N GLN A 122 -12.10 10.25 -34.23
CA GLN A 122 -11.70 10.69 -35.56
C GLN A 122 -11.70 12.24 -35.59
N PRO A 123 -10.62 12.90 -36.03
CA PRO A 123 -10.59 14.35 -36.14
C PRO A 123 -11.63 14.79 -37.19
N GLY A 124 -12.76 15.34 -36.73
CA GLY A 124 -13.85 15.83 -37.61
C GLY A 124 -15.26 15.71 -37.02
N HIS A 125 -15.51 14.75 -36.12
CA HIS A 125 -16.83 14.63 -35.48
C HIS A 125 -16.88 15.39 -34.15
N LYS A 126 -17.49 16.58 -34.18
CA LYS A 126 -17.82 17.39 -33.00
C LYS A 126 -18.93 16.74 -32.17
N SER A 127 -18.67 15.59 -31.55
CA SER A 127 -19.51 15.13 -30.44
C SER A 127 -18.91 15.64 -29.14
N LYS A 128 -19.60 16.58 -28.47
CA LYS A 128 -19.26 17.12 -27.15
C LYS A 128 -19.51 16.12 -26.01
N SER A 129 -19.47 14.83 -26.29
CA SER A 129 -19.57 13.79 -25.26
C SER A 129 -18.18 13.55 -24.70
N LEU A 130 -17.98 13.78 -23.40
CA LEU A 130 -16.81 13.25 -22.69
C LEU A 130 -16.74 11.75 -23.02
N THR A 131 -15.79 11.35 -23.87
CA THR A 131 -15.58 9.93 -24.19
C THR A 131 -15.25 9.22 -22.90
N MET A 132 -16.19 8.42 -22.39
CA MET A 132 -15.96 7.62 -21.19
C MET A 132 -14.77 6.68 -21.43
N PRO A 133 -13.89 6.47 -20.42
CA PRO A 133 -12.80 5.51 -20.55
C PRO A 133 -13.34 4.12 -20.87
N ARG A 134 -12.73 3.43 -21.85
CA ARG A 134 -13.06 2.05 -22.19
C ARG A 134 -12.41 1.06 -21.22
N ALA A 135 -11.20 1.38 -20.79
CA ALA A 135 -10.47 0.61 -19.80
C ALA A 135 -9.63 1.53 -18.91
N GLY A 136 -9.29 0.99 -17.74
CA GLY A 136 -8.48 1.63 -16.73
C GLY A 136 -7.50 0.61 -16.20
N TYR A 137 -6.28 1.06 -15.93
CA TYR A 137 -5.17 0.24 -15.45
C TYR A 137 -4.37 1.02 -14.42
N LEU A 138 -3.76 0.30 -13.48
CA LEU A 138 -2.71 0.83 -12.63
C LEU A 138 -1.37 0.41 -13.24
N VAL A 139 -0.61 1.37 -13.74
CA VAL A 139 0.71 1.17 -14.35
C VAL A 139 1.77 1.45 -13.29
N LYS A 140 2.71 0.54 -13.09
CA LYS A 140 3.74 0.60 -12.05
C LYS A 140 5.12 0.37 -12.66
N GLU A 141 6.16 0.88 -12.01
CA GLU A 141 7.53 0.42 -12.24
C GLU A 141 7.59 -1.11 -12.13
N LEU A 142 8.41 -1.72 -12.98
CA LEU A 142 8.60 -3.16 -12.99
C LEU A 142 9.66 -3.55 -11.96
N ILE A 143 9.30 -4.45 -11.05
CA ILE A 143 10.26 -5.13 -10.16
C ILE A 143 10.82 -6.32 -10.95
N THR A 144 12.14 -6.38 -11.09
CA THR A 144 12.83 -7.44 -11.85
C THR A 144 13.39 -8.54 -10.96
N ASP A 145 13.59 -8.25 -9.68
CA ASP A 145 14.09 -9.19 -8.69
C ASP A 145 12.97 -10.12 -8.18
N ASP A 146 13.37 -11.09 -7.35
CA ASP A 146 12.43 -11.92 -6.63
C ASP A 146 11.45 -11.08 -5.80
N PHE A 147 10.18 -11.45 -5.86
CA PHE A 147 9.12 -10.75 -5.16
C PHE A 147 8.91 -11.38 -3.79
N ILE A 148 9.40 -10.70 -2.76
CA ILE A 148 9.40 -11.15 -1.37
C ILE A 148 8.26 -10.47 -0.62
N LYS A 149 7.54 -11.23 0.20
CA LYS A 149 6.59 -10.68 1.17
C LYS A 149 7.27 -10.61 2.53
N TYR A 150 7.58 -9.38 2.98
CA TYR A 150 8.36 -9.13 4.19
C TYR A 150 7.50 -9.14 5.46
N ILE A 151 6.30 -8.55 5.39
CA ILE A 151 5.37 -8.40 6.52
C ILE A 151 3.94 -8.65 6.01
N HIS A 152 3.13 -9.39 6.76
CA HIS A 152 1.72 -9.65 6.44
C HIS A 152 0.84 -8.49 6.88
N ASN A 153 -0.33 -8.25 6.26
CA ASN A 153 -1.24 -7.22 6.76
C ASN A 153 -1.85 -7.53 8.14
N MET A 154 -1.82 -8.80 8.55
CA MET A 154 -2.32 -9.31 9.85
C MET A 154 -1.24 -9.42 10.92
N ASP A 155 0.00 -9.03 10.63
CA ASP A 155 1.12 -9.12 11.56
C ASP A 155 1.99 -7.87 11.41
N CYS A 156 2.50 -7.34 12.51
CA CYS A 156 3.42 -6.21 12.49
C CYS A 156 4.90 -6.64 12.61
N ASN A 157 5.17 -7.94 12.56
CA ASN A 157 6.49 -8.55 12.65
C ASN A 157 6.94 -9.16 11.30
N PRO A 158 8.26 -9.39 11.12
CA PRO A 158 8.79 -10.07 9.94
C PRO A 158 8.16 -11.45 9.71
N MET A 159 7.73 -11.73 8.47
CA MET A 159 7.29 -13.06 8.05
C MET A 159 8.44 -14.03 7.74
N LEU A 160 9.63 -13.50 7.53
CA LEU A 160 10.79 -14.24 7.07
C LEU A 160 11.55 -14.86 8.24
N ASP A 161 12.15 -16.02 8.01
CA ASP A 161 13.06 -16.66 8.94
C ASP A 161 14.42 -15.95 8.97
N PRO A 162 15.19 -16.03 10.09
CA PRO A 162 16.46 -15.32 10.23
C PRO A 162 17.53 -15.60 9.16
N TYR A 163 17.45 -16.74 8.48
CA TYR A 163 18.38 -17.16 7.43
C TYR A 163 17.91 -16.79 6.02
N GLU A 164 16.69 -16.28 5.86
CA GLU A 164 16.15 -15.91 4.55
C GLU A 164 16.70 -14.57 4.07
N VAL A 165 16.93 -14.49 2.75
CA VAL A 165 17.30 -13.24 2.09
C VAL A 165 16.16 -12.24 2.32
N GLY A 166 16.52 -11.05 2.82
CA GLY A 166 15.54 -10.01 3.12
C GLY A 166 15.03 -9.98 4.56
N TYR A 167 15.43 -10.91 5.43
CA TYR A 167 15.05 -10.88 6.85
C TYR A 167 15.43 -9.56 7.54
N GLU A 168 16.64 -9.07 7.27
CA GLU A 168 17.11 -7.78 7.82
C GLU A 168 16.34 -6.58 7.25
N ILE A 169 15.88 -6.66 5.99
CA ILE A 169 14.96 -5.68 5.41
C ILE A 169 13.60 -5.77 6.12
N ALA A 170 13.06 -6.96 6.37
CA ALA A 170 11.79 -7.13 7.08
C ALA A 170 11.83 -6.53 8.49
N LYS A 171 12.93 -6.75 9.23
CA LYS A 171 13.14 -6.11 10.54
C LYS A 171 13.21 -4.59 10.46
N PHE A 172 13.92 -4.07 9.46
CA PHE A 172 13.96 -2.63 9.22
C PHE A 172 12.56 -2.08 8.90
N LEU A 173 11.81 -2.74 8.03
CA LEU A 173 10.45 -2.34 7.67
C LEU A 173 9.51 -2.40 8.88
N ALA A 174 9.63 -3.38 9.76
CA ALA A 174 8.89 -3.41 11.04
C ALA A 174 9.20 -2.18 11.91
N CYS A 175 10.46 -1.72 11.95
CA CYS A 175 10.82 -0.47 12.62
C CYS A 175 10.20 0.76 11.95
N THR A 176 10.07 0.78 10.62
CA THR A 176 9.36 1.90 9.95
C THR A 176 7.88 1.95 10.35
N GLN A 177 7.22 0.80 10.56
CA GLN A 177 5.84 0.75 11.08
C GLN A 177 5.78 1.40 12.46
N HIS A 178 6.72 1.07 13.33
CA HIS A 178 6.81 1.64 14.67
C HIS A 178 7.04 3.17 14.63
N ILE A 179 7.96 3.65 13.80
CA ILE A 179 8.18 5.10 13.62
C ILE A 179 6.88 5.77 13.15
N GLN A 180 6.22 5.23 12.12
CA GLN A 180 4.97 5.78 11.59
C GLN A 180 3.87 5.78 12.65
N PHE A 181 3.69 4.67 13.37
CA PHE A 181 2.73 4.57 14.45
C PHE A 181 2.98 5.63 15.53
N ALA A 182 4.20 5.69 16.06
CA ALA A 182 4.57 6.64 17.11
C ALA A 182 4.39 8.10 16.66
N LYS A 183 4.82 8.44 15.44
CA LYS A 183 4.80 9.84 14.97
C LYS A 183 3.47 10.31 14.44
N THR A 184 2.59 9.40 14.05
CA THR A 184 1.20 9.73 13.73
C THR A 184 0.31 9.76 14.98
N GLY A 185 0.85 9.53 16.18
CA GLY A 185 0.07 9.44 17.41
C GLY A 185 -0.85 8.23 17.43
N GLY A 186 -0.41 7.10 16.87
CA GLY A 186 -1.18 5.87 16.77
C GLY A 186 -2.30 5.90 15.74
N LEU A 187 -2.22 6.79 14.73
CA LEU A 187 -3.30 6.96 13.74
C LEU A 187 -3.08 6.16 12.47
N ALA A 188 -1.83 5.95 12.04
CA ALA A 188 -1.56 5.22 10.81
C ALA A 188 -0.16 4.62 10.76
N PHE A 189 -0.03 3.48 10.06
CA PHE A 189 1.24 2.93 9.62
C PHE A 189 1.03 2.06 8.37
N ILE A 190 2.12 1.78 7.66
CA ILE A 190 2.12 0.90 6.49
C ILE A 190 2.24 -0.55 6.96
N SER A 191 1.54 -1.46 6.31
CA SER A 191 1.70 -2.90 6.46
C SER A 191 1.69 -3.58 5.08
N ASP A 192 1.66 -4.90 5.04
CA ASP A 192 1.74 -5.71 3.81
C ASP A 192 2.97 -5.35 2.94
N TYR A 193 4.12 -5.16 3.59
CA TYR A 193 5.35 -4.84 2.88
C TYR A 193 5.78 -6.01 1.98
N GLN A 194 5.87 -5.75 0.68
CA GLN A 194 6.26 -6.75 -0.32
C GLN A 194 6.92 -6.09 -1.54
N GLY A 195 7.82 -6.80 -2.21
CA GLY A 195 8.56 -6.30 -3.37
C GLY A 195 9.94 -6.94 -3.53
N GLY A 196 10.84 -6.25 -4.21
CA GLY A 196 12.25 -6.64 -4.32
C GLY A 196 13.09 -6.11 -3.14
N LEU A 197 14.42 -6.18 -3.27
CA LEU A 197 15.36 -5.76 -2.22
C LEU A 197 15.48 -4.24 -2.07
N GLU A 198 15.17 -3.49 -3.11
CA GLU A 198 15.26 -2.01 -3.12
C GLU A 198 13.91 -1.33 -3.41
N ILE A 199 12.94 -2.09 -3.92
CA ILE A 199 11.70 -1.54 -4.46
C ILE A 199 10.47 -2.31 -3.94
N LEU A 200 9.53 -1.58 -3.36
CA LEU A 200 8.33 -2.13 -2.71
C LEU A 200 7.09 -1.89 -3.58
N SER A 201 6.09 -2.75 -3.48
CA SER A 201 4.80 -2.60 -4.14
C SER A 201 3.65 -3.06 -3.28
N ASP A 202 2.45 -2.76 -3.77
CA ASP A 202 1.16 -3.20 -3.20
C ASP A 202 1.08 -3.09 -1.67
N PRO A 203 1.38 -1.92 -1.09
CA PRO A 203 1.26 -1.75 0.36
C PRO A 203 -0.19 -1.83 0.80
N GLN A 204 -0.36 -2.05 2.10
CA GLN A 204 -1.55 -1.68 2.82
C GLN A 204 -1.24 -0.51 3.75
N VAL A 205 -2.16 0.44 3.89
CA VAL A 205 -2.09 1.46 4.96
C VAL A 205 -3.18 1.13 5.97
N LEU A 206 -2.77 0.94 7.22
CA LEU A 206 -3.65 0.67 8.35
C LEU A 206 -3.90 1.99 9.06
N THR A 207 -5.16 2.26 9.38
CA THR A 207 -5.58 3.54 9.97
C THR A 207 -6.52 3.32 11.15
N HIS A 208 -6.33 4.06 12.23
CA HIS A 208 -7.18 3.96 13.40
C HIS A 208 -8.66 4.30 13.06
N PRO A 209 -9.66 3.55 13.56
CA PRO A 209 -11.07 3.82 13.28
C PRO A 209 -11.54 5.24 13.61
N TYR A 210 -10.88 5.91 14.56
CA TYR A 210 -11.17 7.31 14.91
C TYR A 210 -10.97 8.29 13.74
N VAL A 211 -10.04 8.02 12.83
CA VAL A 211 -9.85 8.83 11.60
C VAL A 211 -11.11 8.78 10.72
N ILE A 212 -11.84 7.66 10.75
CA ILE A 212 -13.07 7.44 9.97
C ILE A 212 -14.26 8.16 10.61
N LEU A 213 -14.31 8.23 11.95
CA LEU A 213 -15.41 8.86 12.68
C LEU A 213 -15.49 10.38 12.45
N LYS A 214 -14.35 11.10 12.37
CA LYS A 214 -14.35 12.56 12.16
C LYS A 214 -14.91 13.01 10.80
N LYS A 215 -14.79 12.19 9.74
CA LYS A 215 -15.35 12.52 8.41
C LYS A 215 -16.89 12.52 8.39
N ASN A 216 -17.54 11.82 9.32
CA ASN A 216 -18.98 11.64 9.33
C ASN A 216 -19.71 12.57 10.32
N ILE A 217 -19.01 13.56 10.90
CA ILE A 217 -19.64 14.60 11.71
C ILE A 217 -20.15 15.69 10.76
N THR A 218 -21.43 15.64 10.42
CA THR A 218 -22.15 16.79 9.85
C THR A 218 -22.69 17.66 10.98
N HIS A 219 -22.33 18.95 10.99
CA HIS A 219 -22.94 19.92 11.90
C HIS A 219 -24.41 20.13 11.52
N ASN A 220 -25.32 19.61 12.34
CA ASN A 220 -26.70 20.07 12.32
C ASN A 220 -26.80 21.34 13.17
N SER A 221 -27.55 22.34 12.70
CA SER A 221 -27.70 23.68 13.30
C SER A 221 -28.31 23.71 14.71
N THR A 222 -28.54 22.54 15.33
CA THR A 222 -29.16 22.36 16.65
C THR A 222 -28.17 21.92 17.74
N GLY A 223 -26.87 21.78 17.44
CA GLY A 223 -25.86 21.42 18.44
C GLY A 223 -25.90 19.96 18.89
N ASP A 224 -26.68 19.12 18.22
CA ASP A 224 -26.85 17.70 18.56
C ASP A 224 -25.95 16.82 17.68
N TYR A 225 -25.09 16.01 18.31
CA TYR A 225 -24.15 15.13 17.62
C TYR A 225 -24.83 13.83 17.22
N SER A 226 -25.39 13.77 16.01
CA SER A 226 -25.84 12.50 15.43
C SER A 226 -24.66 11.77 14.78
N LEU A 227 -24.24 10.64 15.37
CA LEU A 227 -23.32 9.70 14.71
C LEU A 227 -24.05 9.05 13.52
N VAL A 228 -23.92 9.63 12.34
CA VAL A 228 -24.41 8.99 11.12
C VAL A 228 -23.48 7.82 10.82
N ASN A 229 -23.90 6.61 11.18
CA ASN A 229 -23.25 5.33 10.89
C ASN A 229 -23.25 4.99 9.38
N LYS A 230 -22.91 5.94 8.50
CA LYS A 230 -22.76 5.72 7.05
C LYS A 230 -21.36 5.27 6.64
N GLY A 231 -20.37 5.32 7.55
CA GLY A 231 -18.96 5.07 7.25
C GLY A 231 -18.39 3.76 7.79
N LYS A 232 -19.18 2.70 7.99
CA LYS A 232 -18.68 1.42 8.53
C LYS A 232 -17.53 0.80 7.71
N ASP A 233 -17.36 1.23 6.45
CA ASP A 233 -16.41 0.66 5.49
C ASP A 233 -15.51 1.71 4.77
N ASP A 234 -15.39 2.96 5.26
CA ASP A 234 -14.39 3.93 4.73
C ASP A 234 -13.01 3.67 5.33
N ILE A 235 -12.55 2.43 5.15
CA ILE A 235 -11.18 2.07 5.41
C ILE A 235 -10.31 2.47 4.20
N PHE A 236 -9.12 2.98 4.48
CA PHE A 236 -8.22 3.58 3.50
C PHE A 236 -7.89 2.72 2.27
N GLY A 237 -7.94 1.39 2.43
CA GLY A 237 -7.83 0.40 1.36
C GLY A 237 -8.59 -0.87 1.75
N ASP A 238 -8.89 -1.72 0.77
CA ASP A 238 -9.71 -2.93 0.95
C ASP A 238 -9.09 -3.95 1.95
N GLY A 239 -7.77 -3.89 2.20
CA GLY A 239 -7.05 -4.78 3.12
C GLY A 239 -6.81 -4.22 4.54
N ASN A 240 -7.41 -3.09 4.90
CA ASN A 240 -7.23 -2.49 6.22
C ASN A 240 -7.97 -3.27 7.31
N ILE A 241 -7.26 -3.64 8.36
CA ILE A 241 -7.76 -4.42 9.49
C ILE A 241 -8.02 -3.48 10.66
N LYS A 242 -9.30 -3.35 11.05
CA LYS A 242 -9.76 -2.33 12.01
C LYS A 242 -9.05 -2.38 13.37
N CYS A 243 -8.67 -3.58 13.83
CA CYS A 243 -8.04 -3.77 15.15
C CYS A 243 -6.51 -3.62 15.13
N ALA A 244 -5.85 -3.76 13.98
CA ALA A 244 -4.40 -3.83 13.90
C ALA A 244 -3.70 -2.55 14.42
N VAL A 245 -4.35 -1.39 14.29
CA VAL A 245 -3.82 -0.14 14.87
C VAL A 245 -3.99 -0.09 16.39
N SER A 246 -5.12 -0.57 16.91
CA SER A 246 -5.35 -0.60 18.36
C SER A 246 -4.52 -1.65 19.09
N THR A 247 -4.11 -2.73 18.40
CA THR A 247 -3.33 -3.82 18.99
C THR A 247 -1.82 -3.70 18.72
N PHE A 248 -1.38 -2.72 17.92
CA PHE A 248 0.03 -2.55 17.54
C PHE A 248 1.00 -2.56 18.73
N GLU A 249 0.70 -1.83 19.82
CA GLU A 249 1.58 -1.78 21.00
C GLU A 249 1.77 -3.15 21.68
N LYS A 250 0.79 -4.05 21.53
CA LYS A 250 0.79 -5.39 22.14
C LYS A 250 1.40 -6.44 21.24
N GLU A 251 1.25 -6.28 19.92
CA GLU A 251 1.68 -7.26 18.92
C GLU A 251 3.09 -6.97 18.39
N HIS A 252 3.54 -5.71 18.41
CA HIS A 252 4.81 -5.32 17.83
C HIS A 252 5.99 -5.72 18.73
N ASN A 253 6.87 -6.56 18.21
CA ASN A 253 8.11 -6.92 18.89
C ASN A 253 9.28 -6.02 18.42
N CYS A 254 9.75 -5.15 19.30
CA CYS A 254 10.86 -4.26 18.98
C CYS A 254 12.16 -5.03 18.71
N ASN A 255 12.71 -4.84 17.51
CA ASN A 255 13.97 -5.42 17.09
C ASN A 255 15.15 -4.44 17.22
N LYS A 256 16.34 -4.83 16.75
CA LYS A 256 17.58 -4.03 16.86
C LYS A 256 17.46 -2.60 16.30
N PHE A 257 16.65 -2.40 15.26
CA PHE A 257 16.42 -1.06 14.68
C PHE A 257 15.58 -0.21 15.63
N CYS A 258 14.45 -0.74 16.12
CA CYS A 258 13.57 -0.06 17.07
C CYS A 258 14.30 0.32 18.37
N LYS A 259 15.22 -0.55 18.82
CA LYS A 259 15.95 -0.45 20.08
C LYS A 259 17.14 0.52 20.04
N TRP A 260 17.47 1.10 18.88
CA TRP A 260 18.53 2.11 18.83
C TRP A 260 18.09 3.39 19.52
N SER A 261 18.83 3.79 20.56
CA SER A 261 18.50 4.92 21.43
C SER A 261 18.34 6.25 20.70
N GLY A 262 19.05 6.44 19.58
CA GLY A 262 18.96 7.64 18.75
C GLY A 262 17.56 7.89 18.15
N PHE A 263 16.75 6.84 17.96
CA PHE A 263 15.37 7.00 17.50
C PHE A 263 14.39 7.40 18.60
N LYS A 264 14.75 7.32 19.89
CA LYS A 264 13.91 7.73 21.02
C LYS A 264 12.48 7.16 20.96
N LEU A 265 12.36 5.89 20.58
CA LEU A 265 11.07 5.18 20.49
C LEU A 265 10.74 4.51 21.83
N LYS A 266 9.44 4.41 22.16
CA LYS A 266 8.96 3.57 23.27
C LYS A 266 9.18 2.11 22.87
N ILE A 267 9.81 1.32 23.73
CA ILE A 267 10.05 -0.09 23.42
C ILE A 267 8.79 -0.91 23.73
N TYR A 268 8.42 -1.76 22.79
CA TYR A 268 7.34 -2.74 22.90
C TYR A 268 7.92 -4.16 22.84
N GLU A 269 7.41 -5.04 23.69
CA GLU A 269 7.67 -6.46 23.67
C GLU A 269 6.31 -7.15 23.49
N ALA A 270 6.22 -8.07 22.53
CA ALA A 270 4.95 -8.72 22.24
C ALA A 270 4.49 -9.51 23.47
N GLU A 271 3.22 -9.35 23.85
CA GLU A 271 2.61 -10.17 24.90
C GLU A 271 2.65 -11.64 24.42
N MET A 272 3.37 -12.52 25.12
CA MET A 272 3.28 -13.95 24.84
C MET A 272 1.87 -14.39 25.24
N GLU A 273 1.09 -14.92 24.30
CA GLU A 273 -0.15 -15.62 24.64
C GLU A 273 0.24 -16.77 25.58
N THR A 274 -0.18 -16.66 26.83
CA THR A 274 -0.11 -17.77 27.78
C THR A 274 -1.21 -18.75 27.40
N ASP A 275 -0.83 -19.89 26.84
CA ASP A 275 -1.71 -21.03 26.56
C ASP A 275 -2.49 -21.50 27.81
#